data_AF-A0A757C8C3-F1
#
_entry.id   AF-A0A757C8C3-F1
#
_cell.length_a   1.000
_cell.length_b   1.000
_cell.length_c   1.000
_cell.angle_alpha   90.00
_cell.angle_beta   90.00
_cell.angle_gamma   90.00
#
_symmetry.space_group_name_H-M   'P 1'
#
loop_
_entity.id
_entity.type
_entity.pdbx_description
1 polymer ?
#
loop_
_entity_poly.entity_id
_entity_poly.type
_entity_poly.pdbx_seq_one_letter_code
_entity_poly.pdbx_strand_id
1 'polypeptide(L)'
;MTQTTALALTASITPPPASEDSPAQSYRATYSPDDNKLRLYAALRLDDETYQKIHAVGFRWAPKQELFVVPAWTPAREDVLLSLAGDIEDDDNTLFDRQEQRADRFSGYSEKRAGEPLYNVMYEIRFIVRETPAYVREAERWLVPNKLTDRSRG
;
A
#
# COMPACT_ATOMS: atom_id res chain seq x y z
N MET A 1 30.00 -74.82 -27.66
CA MET A 1 29.29 -74.25 -26.49
C MET A 1 30.22 -73.26 -25.81
N THR A 2 29.82 -71.99 -25.73
CA THR A 2 30.04 -71.00 -24.65
C THR A 2 29.89 -69.60 -25.27
N GLN A 3 28.71 -69.01 -25.09
CA GLN A 3 28.46 -67.61 -25.41
C GLN A 3 28.93 -66.76 -24.24
N THR A 4 29.76 -65.75 -24.49
CA THR A 4 30.13 -64.73 -23.50
C THR A 4 29.30 -63.48 -23.77
N THR A 5 28.34 -63.24 -22.88
CA THR A 5 27.47 -62.08 -22.80
C THR A 5 28.22 -60.88 -22.25
N ALA A 6 28.16 -59.74 -22.94
CA ALA A 6 28.51 -58.43 -22.37
C ALA A 6 27.31 -57.48 -22.53
N LEU A 7 26.64 -57.20 -21.42
CA LEU A 7 25.57 -56.19 -21.32
C LEU A 7 26.22 -54.82 -21.15
N ALA A 8 26.00 -53.92 -22.12
CA ALA A 8 26.33 -52.51 -21.98
C ALA A 8 25.20 -51.81 -21.19
N LEU A 9 25.53 -51.25 -20.03
CA LEU A 9 24.63 -50.39 -19.26
C LEU A 9 24.42 -49.06 -19.99
N THR A 10 23.20 -48.78 -20.40
CA THR A 10 22.75 -47.44 -20.77
C THR A 10 22.59 -46.62 -19.50
N ALA A 11 23.51 -45.70 -19.25
CA ALA A 11 23.33 -44.67 -18.22
C ALA A 11 22.25 -43.68 -18.69
N SER A 12 21.05 -43.78 -18.12
CA SER A 12 20.03 -42.74 -18.24
C SER A 12 20.52 -41.51 -17.48
N ILE A 13 21.08 -40.53 -18.20
CA ILE A 13 21.31 -39.20 -17.67
C ILE A 13 19.93 -38.55 -17.54
N THR A 14 19.32 -38.71 -16.38
CA THR A 14 18.19 -37.91 -15.94
C THR A 14 18.65 -36.44 -15.96
N PRO A 15 18.00 -35.54 -16.73
CA PRO A 15 18.23 -34.11 -16.55
C PRO A 15 17.94 -33.78 -15.09
N PRO A 16 18.76 -32.96 -14.40
CA PRO A 16 18.36 -32.46 -13.09
C PRO A 16 16.96 -31.85 -13.25
N PRO A 17 16.00 -32.14 -12.34
CA PRO A 17 14.71 -31.47 -12.40
C PRO A 17 15.02 -29.97 -12.44
N ALA A 18 14.41 -29.29 -13.41
CA ALA A 18 14.40 -27.84 -13.47
C ALA A 18 14.24 -27.32 -12.05
N SER A 19 15.04 -26.34 -11.65
CA SER A 19 14.97 -25.71 -10.34
C SER A 19 13.52 -25.33 -10.02
N GLU A 20 12.80 -26.20 -9.33
CA GLU A 20 11.55 -25.92 -8.64
C GLU A 20 11.94 -25.19 -7.34
N ASP A 21 12.63 -24.06 -7.48
CA ASP A 21 12.89 -23.19 -6.35
C ASP A 21 11.71 -22.24 -6.23
N SER A 22 10.68 -22.71 -5.52
CA SER A 22 9.94 -21.91 -4.55
C SER A 22 8.96 -22.82 -3.82
N PRO A 23 8.98 -22.87 -2.47
CA PRO A 23 7.94 -23.54 -1.72
C PRO A 23 6.60 -22.90 -2.11
N ALA A 24 5.53 -23.70 -2.17
CA ALA A 24 4.17 -23.28 -2.43
C ALA A 24 3.73 -22.15 -1.46
N GLN A 25 4.18 -20.93 -1.74
CA GLN A 25 3.78 -19.72 -1.08
C GLN A 25 2.43 -19.41 -1.70
N SER A 26 1.39 -19.72 -0.95
CA SER A 26 0.02 -19.37 -1.30
C SER A 26 -0.10 -17.84 -1.30
N TYR A 27 0.10 -17.25 -2.47
CA TYR A 27 -0.12 -15.84 -2.73
C TYR A 27 -1.56 -15.65 -3.16
N ARG A 28 -2.23 -14.65 -2.58
CA ARG A 28 -3.54 -14.21 -3.05
C ARG A 28 -3.42 -12.76 -3.50
N ALA A 29 -3.76 -12.47 -4.74
CA ALA A 29 -3.77 -11.12 -5.27
C ALA A 29 -5.22 -10.63 -5.45
N THR A 30 -5.50 -9.40 -5.06
CA THR A 30 -6.80 -8.77 -5.28
C THR A 30 -6.68 -7.42 -5.99
N TYR A 31 -7.68 -7.13 -6.81
CA TYR A 31 -7.87 -5.83 -7.46
C TYR A 31 -9.19 -5.21 -6.99
N SER A 32 -9.18 -3.92 -6.68
CA SER A 32 -10.39 -3.17 -6.40
C SER A 32 -10.56 -2.04 -7.42
N PRO A 33 -11.64 -2.04 -8.21
CA PRO A 33 -11.89 -0.98 -9.20
C PRO A 33 -12.23 0.36 -8.54
N ASP A 34 -12.80 0.35 -7.33
CA ASP A 34 -13.21 1.54 -6.59
C ASP A 34 -12.03 2.46 -6.23
N ASP A 35 -10.90 1.85 -5.85
CA ASP A 35 -9.70 2.58 -5.46
C ASP A 35 -8.53 2.40 -6.43
N ASN A 36 -8.72 1.60 -7.48
CA ASN A 36 -7.74 1.27 -8.50
C ASN A 36 -6.42 0.73 -7.91
N LYS A 37 -6.48 -0.04 -6.81
CA LYS A 37 -5.28 -0.59 -6.16
C LYS A 37 -5.20 -2.09 -6.33
N LEU A 38 -3.95 -2.56 -6.40
CA LEU A 38 -3.62 -3.97 -6.29
C LEU A 38 -3.10 -4.26 -4.88
N ARG A 39 -3.52 -5.40 -4.33
CA ARG A 39 -3.10 -5.92 -3.04
C ARG A 39 -2.58 -7.34 -3.21
N LEU A 40 -1.46 -7.64 -2.57
CA LEU A 40 -0.90 -8.97 -2.50
C LEU A 40 -0.88 -9.42 -1.04
N TYR A 41 -1.58 -10.51 -0.78
CA TYR A 41 -1.60 -11.23 0.48
C TYR A 41 -0.59 -12.38 0.39
N ALA A 42 0.36 -12.39 1.32
CA ALA A 42 1.36 -13.45 1.42
C ALA A 42 1.20 -14.11 2.79
N ALA A 43 0.92 -15.41 2.83
CA ALA A 43 0.78 -16.16 4.07
C ALA A 43 2.11 -16.30 4.83
N LEU A 44 3.23 -16.22 4.11
CA LEU A 44 4.59 -16.32 4.61
C LEU A 44 5.39 -15.09 4.17
N ARG A 45 6.53 -14.88 4.84
CA ARG A 45 7.48 -13.85 4.42
C ARG A 45 7.99 -14.16 3.02
N LEU A 46 7.95 -13.17 2.13
CA LEU A 46 8.55 -13.29 0.81
C LEU A 46 10.07 -13.52 0.92
N ASP A 47 10.60 -14.30 0.00
CA ASP A 47 12.03 -14.41 -0.18
C ASP A 47 12.61 -13.05 -0.63
N ASP A 48 13.92 -12.89 -0.49
CA ASP A 48 14.57 -11.61 -0.77
C ASP A 48 14.50 -11.23 -2.26
N GLU A 49 14.56 -12.20 -3.18
CA GLU A 49 14.48 -11.92 -4.62
C GLU A 49 13.07 -11.45 -5.01
N THR A 50 12.02 -12.13 -4.54
CA THR A 50 10.64 -11.69 -4.84
C THR A 50 10.33 -10.37 -4.15
N TYR A 51 10.81 -10.16 -2.93
CA TYR A 51 10.66 -8.89 -2.24
C TYR A 51 11.28 -7.73 -3.06
N GLN A 52 12.48 -7.93 -3.59
CA GLN A 52 13.13 -6.92 -4.44
C GLN A 52 12.35 -6.68 -5.74
N LYS A 53 11.83 -7.73 -6.38
CA LYS A 53 10.98 -7.61 -7.59
C LYS A 53 9.75 -6.76 -7.31
N ILE A 54 8.95 -7.10 -6.30
CA ILE A 54 7.73 -6.33 -5.97
C ILE A 54 8.06 -4.90 -5.52
N HIS A 55 9.15 -4.71 -4.79
CA HIS A 55 9.60 -3.40 -4.34
C HIS A 55 10.01 -2.51 -5.54
N ALA A 56 10.67 -3.08 -6.55
CA ALA A 56 11.04 -2.37 -7.77
C ALA A 56 9.81 -1.84 -8.54
N VAL A 57 8.69 -2.57 -8.53
CA VAL A 57 7.44 -2.13 -9.18
C VAL A 57 6.61 -1.17 -8.29
N GLY A 58 7.08 -0.92 -7.06
CA GLY A 58 6.52 0.07 -6.15
C GLY A 58 5.49 -0.48 -5.16
N PHE A 59 5.44 -1.79 -4.93
CA PHE A 59 4.65 -2.35 -3.84
C PHE A 59 5.21 -1.90 -2.50
N ARG A 60 4.31 -1.48 -1.61
CA ARG A 60 4.64 -1.05 -0.25
C ARG A 60 4.07 -2.04 0.75
N TRP A 61 4.91 -2.45 1.69
CA TRP A 61 4.46 -3.24 2.82
C TRP A 61 3.57 -2.38 3.73
N ALA A 62 2.41 -2.91 4.11
CA ALA A 62 1.47 -2.29 5.05
C ALA A 62 1.42 -3.12 6.34
N PRO A 63 2.27 -2.85 7.36
CA PRO A 63 2.44 -3.72 8.52
C PRO A 63 1.16 -3.98 9.31
N LYS A 64 0.30 -2.96 9.47
CA LYS A 64 -0.99 -3.09 10.19
C LYS A 64 -2.04 -3.92 9.42
N GLN A 65 -1.84 -4.16 8.13
CA GLN A 65 -2.76 -4.92 7.28
C GLN A 65 -2.12 -6.23 6.79
N GLU A 66 -0.84 -6.44 7.09
CA GLU A 66 -0.04 -7.61 6.69
C GLU A 66 -0.12 -7.93 5.18
N LEU A 67 -0.20 -6.89 4.35
CA LEU A 67 -0.30 -7.00 2.90
C LEU A 67 0.65 -6.04 2.18
N PHE A 68 0.92 -6.34 0.93
CA PHE A 68 1.61 -5.44 0.01
C PHE A 68 0.58 -4.68 -0.82
N VAL A 69 0.67 -3.35 -0.84
CA VAL A 69 -0.25 -2.49 -1.59
C VAL A 69 0.51 -1.61 -2.56
N VAL A 70 -0.07 -1.40 -3.73
CA VAL A 70 0.40 -0.43 -4.71
C VAL A 70 -0.73 0.54 -5.06
N PRO A 71 -0.47 1.86 -5.16
CA PRO A 71 -1.53 2.87 -5.21
C PRO A 71 -2.29 2.94 -6.54
N ALA A 72 -1.82 2.27 -7.59
CA ALA A 72 -2.46 2.26 -8.89
C ALA A 72 -2.20 0.92 -9.60
N TRP A 73 -3.20 0.36 -10.26
CA TRP A 73 -3.01 -0.73 -11.21
C TRP A 73 -2.24 -0.25 -12.45
N THR A 74 -1.35 -1.10 -12.96
CA THR A 74 -0.66 -0.92 -14.25
C THR A 74 -0.39 -2.31 -14.84
N PRO A 75 -0.36 -2.47 -16.17
CA PRO A 75 -0.10 -3.79 -16.80
C PRO A 75 1.17 -4.48 -16.26
N ALA A 76 2.28 -3.74 -16.13
CA ALA A 76 3.53 -4.30 -15.59
C ALA A 76 3.44 -4.77 -14.12
N ARG A 77 2.50 -4.24 -13.32
CA ARG A 77 2.26 -4.69 -11.94
C ARG A 77 1.38 -5.92 -11.91
N GLU A 78 0.38 -5.96 -12.79
CA GLU A 78 -0.47 -7.11 -13.00
C GLU A 78 0.35 -8.32 -13.45
N ASP A 79 1.24 -8.15 -14.43
CA ASP A 79 2.11 -9.24 -14.90
C ASP A 79 2.91 -9.88 -13.76
N VAL A 80 3.42 -9.07 -12.83
CA VAL A 80 4.15 -9.57 -11.65
C VAL A 80 3.23 -10.32 -10.69
N LEU A 81 2.00 -9.85 -10.49
CA LEU A 81 1.03 -10.54 -9.63
C LEU A 81 0.54 -11.84 -10.27
N LEU A 82 0.26 -11.84 -11.56
CA LEU A 82 -0.10 -13.06 -12.31
C LEU A 82 1.04 -14.07 -12.28
N SER A 83 2.30 -13.62 -12.33
CA SER A 83 3.46 -14.51 -12.18
C SER A 83 3.60 -15.11 -10.77
N LEU A 84 3.08 -14.44 -9.73
CA LEU A 84 3.23 -14.89 -8.33
C LEU A 84 2.00 -15.65 -7.81
N ALA A 85 0.80 -15.12 -8.02
CA ALA A 85 -0.46 -15.67 -7.55
C ALA A 85 -1.19 -16.50 -8.60
N GLY A 86 -0.88 -16.35 -9.89
CA GLY A 86 -1.56 -17.03 -11.00
C GLY A 86 -2.82 -16.31 -11.48
N ASP A 87 -3.60 -15.76 -10.54
CA ASP A 87 -4.81 -15.00 -10.83
C ASP A 87 -4.95 -13.77 -9.91
N ILE A 88 -5.82 -12.85 -10.33
CA ILE A 88 -6.19 -11.66 -9.56
C ILE A 88 -7.69 -11.72 -9.31
N GLU A 89 -8.06 -11.88 -8.05
CA GLU A 89 -9.44 -11.92 -7.61
C GLU A 89 -9.99 -10.49 -7.43
N ASP A 90 -11.31 -10.37 -7.40
CA ASP A 90 -11.96 -9.13 -6.98
C ASP A 90 -11.78 -8.93 -5.47
N ASP A 91 -11.72 -7.67 -5.04
CA ASP A 91 -11.62 -7.35 -3.62
C ASP A 91 -12.99 -7.45 -2.96
N ASP A 92 -13.14 -8.39 -2.02
CA ASP A 92 -14.39 -8.61 -1.28
C ASP A 92 -14.85 -7.39 -0.44
N ASN A 93 -13.99 -6.39 -0.22
CA ASN A 93 -14.31 -5.22 0.58
C ASN A 93 -14.80 -4.07 -0.30
N THR A 94 -15.91 -3.45 0.10
CA THR A 94 -16.39 -2.24 -0.54
C THR A 94 -15.52 -1.03 -0.20
N LEU A 95 -15.63 0.04 -1.00
CA LEU A 95 -15.00 1.33 -0.69
C LEU A 95 -15.34 1.83 0.73
N PHE A 96 -16.58 1.59 1.20
CA PHE A 96 -17.01 2.03 2.52
C PHE A 96 -16.32 1.24 3.64
N ASP A 97 -16.27 -0.08 3.53
CA ASP A 97 -15.58 -0.95 4.51
C ASP A 97 -14.09 -0.58 4.62
N ARG A 98 -13.45 -0.26 3.49
CA ARG A 98 -12.04 0.20 3.46
C ARG A 98 -11.86 1.56 4.13
N GLN A 99 -12.82 2.46 3.99
CA GLN A 99 -12.80 3.77 4.65
C GLN A 99 -13.00 3.62 6.16
N GLU A 100 -13.91 2.76 6.60
CA GLU A 100 -14.11 2.44 8.02
C GLU A 100 -12.85 1.82 8.63
N GLN A 101 -12.29 0.78 8.01
CA GLN A 101 -11.01 0.19 8.43
C GLN A 101 -9.88 1.23 8.47
N ARG A 102 -9.89 2.22 7.57
CA ARG A 102 -8.95 3.34 7.62
C ARG A 102 -9.24 4.23 8.82
N ALA A 103 -10.49 4.62 9.05
CA ALA A 103 -10.88 5.43 10.20
C ALA A 103 -10.51 4.75 11.52
N ASP A 104 -10.77 3.45 11.68
CA ASP A 104 -10.42 2.67 12.88
C ASP A 104 -8.91 2.63 13.12
N ARG A 105 -8.11 2.42 12.07
CA ARG A 105 -6.65 2.49 12.21
C ARG A 105 -6.17 3.89 12.60
N PHE A 106 -6.94 4.93 12.27
CA PHE A 106 -6.62 6.32 12.51
C PHE A 106 -7.22 6.89 13.81
N SER A 107 -8.23 6.25 14.40
CA SER A 107 -8.94 6.73 15.60
C SER A 107 -7.99 6.96 16.78
N GLY A 108 -7.05 6.04 17.00
CA GLY A 108 -6.04 6.13 18.06
C GLY A 108 -4.97 7.23 17.89
N TYR A 109 -4.94 7.97 16.76
CA TYR A 109 -4.03 9.12 16.63
C TYR A 109 -4.54 10.35 17.37
N SER A 110 -5.86 10.53 17.51
CA SER A 110 -6.45 11.71 18.16
C SER A 110 -6.06 11.82 19.64
N GLU A 111 -6.12 10.71 20.37
CA GLU A 111 -5.79 10.68 21.81
C GLU A 111 -4.30 10.97 22.07
N LYS A 112 -3.40 10.47 21.20
CA LYS A 112 -1.97 10.80 21.28
C LYS A 112 -1.70 12.29 20.99
N ARG A 113 -2.57 12.91 20.19
CA ARG A 113 -2.53 14.35 19.84
C ARG A 113 -3.26 15.22 20.88
N ALA A 114 -3.81 14.69 21.97
CA ALA A 114 -4.36 15.56 23.02
C ALA A 114 -3.26 16.14 23.93
N GLY A 115 -2.05 15.58 23.89
CA GLY A 115 -0.96 15.91 24.81
C GLY A 115 0.15 16.83 24.29
N GLU A 116 0.25 17.12 22.99
CA GLU A 116 1.30 18.06 22.51
C GLU A 116 0.80 19.51 22.47
N PRO A 117 1.69 20.48 22.80
CA PRO A 117 1.34 21.89 22.92
C PRO A 117 0.78 22.48 21.62
N LEU A 118 1.21 22.00 20.45
CA LEU A 118 0.73 22.49 19.15
C LEU A 118 -0.75 22.24 18.91
N TYR A 119 -1.30 21.14 19.44
CA TYR A 119 -2.71 20.79 19.29
C TYR A 119 -3.56 21.64 20.21
N ASN A 120 -3.11 21.82 21.45
CA ASN A 120 -3.75 22.71 22.40
C ASN A 120 -3.81 24.13 21.85
N VAL A 121 -2.70 24.64 21.30
CA VAL A 121 -2.64 25.95 20.62
C VAL A 121 -3.59 26.00 19.43
N MET A 122 -3.68 24.96 18.60
CA MET A 122 -4.56 24.95 17.42
C MET A 122 -6.06 24.90 17.77
N TYR A 123 -6.43 24.19 18.85
CA TYR A 123 -7.81 24.16 19.37
C TYR A 123 -8.16 25.42 20.16
N GLU A 124 -7.24 25.96 20.95
CA GLU A 124 -7.38 27.25 21.64
C GLU A 124 -7.50 28.38 20.64
N ILE A 125 -6.73 28.40 19.54
CA ILE A 125 -6.87 29.41 18.47
C ILE A 125 -8.29 29.43 17.91
N ARG A 126 -8.93 28.28 17.70
CA ARG A 126 -10.33 28.23 17.24
C ARG A 126 -11.28 28.88 18.27
N PHE A 127 -11.00 28.72 19.56
CA PHE A 127 -11.78 29.32 20.65
C PHE A 127 -11.51 30.83 20.76
N ILE A 128 -10.23 31.23 20.77
CA ILE A 128 -9.75 32.61 20.78
C ILE A 128 -10.36 33.38 19.60
N VAL A 129 -10.27 32.87 18.37
CA VAL A 129 -10.81 33.55 17.17
C VAL A 129 -12.32 33.68 17.21
N ARG A 130 -13.03 32.72 17.82
CA ARG A 130 -14.50 32.76 17.94
C ARG A 130 -14.95 33.76 19.02
N GLU A 131 -14.22 33.84 20.12
CA GLU A 131 -14.50 34.73 21.26
C GLU A 131 -13.84 36.12 21.13
N THR A 132 -12.98 36.32 20.13
CA THR A 132 -12.36 37.61 19.83
C THR A 132 -13.45 38.66 19.59
N PRO A 133 -13.55 39.72 20.40
CA PRO A 133 -14.53 40.79 20.19
C PRO A 133 -14.35 41.48 18.84
N ALA A 134 -15.45 41.96 18.23
CA ALA A 134 -15.43 42.55 16.89
C ALA A 134 -14.41 43.70 16.73
N TYR A 135 -14.23 44.52 17.76
CA TYR A 135 -13.30 45.65 17.74
C TYR A 135 -11.82 45.23 17.59
N VAL A 136 -11.44 44.03 18.08
CA VAL A 136 -10.08 43.49 17.94
C VAL A 136 -9.84 43.01 16.50
N ARG A 137 -10.84 42.35 15.88
CA ARG A 137 -10.76 41.94 14.47
C ARG A 137 -10.64 43.14 13.52
N GLU A 138 -11.30 44.26 13.84
CA GLU A 138 -11.22 45.50 13.06
C GLU A 138 -9.85 46.18 13.18
N ALA A 139 -9.25 46.19 14.37
CA ALA A 139 -7.90 46.70 14.58
C ALA A 139 -6.85 45.84 13.87
N GLU A 140 -6.99 44.52 13.91
CA GLU A 140 -6.07 43.56 13.28
C GLU A 140 -6.27 43.42 11.76
N ARG A 141 -7.40 43.89 11.23
CA ARG A 141 -7.69 43.91 9.77
C ARG A 141 -6.60 44.63 8.96
N TRP A 142 -5.93 45.60 9.57
CA TRP A 142 -4.88 46.41 8.98
C TRP A 142 -3.48 45.78 9.03
N LEU A 143 -3.28 44.73 9.84
CA LEU A 143 -2.00 44.02 9.99
C LEU A 143 -1.81 42.89 8.96
N VAL A 144 -2.86 42.51 8.22
CA VAL A 144 -2.79 41.48 7.17
C VAL A 144 -2.35 42.14 5.84
N PRO A 145 -1.08 41.99 5.40
CA PRO A 145 -0.50 42.86 4.36
C PRO A 145 -0.96 42.58 2.93
N ASN A 146 -1.90 41.66 2.71
CA ASN A 146 -2.29 41.23 1.37
C ASN A 146 -3.82 41.26 1.19
N LYS A 147 -4.33 42.44 0.83
CA LYS A 147 -5.68 42.63 0.29
C LYS A 147 -5.56 42.78 -1.23
N LEU A 148 -5.35 41.67 -1.93
CA LEU A 148 -5.54 41.62 -3.38
C LEU A 148 -6.96 42.09 -3.68
N THR A 149 -7.08 43.32 -4.18
CA THR A 149 -8.32 43.83 -4.77
C THR A 149 -8.23 43.48 -6.24
N ASP A 150 -8.95 42.45 -6.67
CA ASP A 150 -9.20 42.27 -8.09
C ASP A 150 -10.01 43.47 -8.57
N ARG A 151 -9.31 44.41 -9.23
CA ARG A 151 -9.95 45.44 -10.04
C ARG A 151 -10.14 44.81 -11.40
N SER A 152 -11.21 44.03 -11.58
CA SER A 152 -11.70 43.73 -12.91
C SER A 152 -12.12 45.05 -13.55
N ARG A 153 -11.26 45.55 -14.44
CA ARG A 153 -11.63 46.53 -15.45
C ARG A 153 -12.53 45.81 -16.45
N GLY A 154 -13.71 46.36 -16.68
CA GLY A 154 -14.67 45.91 -17.69
C GLY A 154 -16.04 46.46 -17.37
#